data_AF-A0A7C7UQK0-F1
#
_entry.id   AF-A0A7C7UQK0-F1
#
_cell.length_a   1.000
_cell.length_b   1.000
_cell.length_c   1.000
_cell.angle_alpha   90.00
_cell.angle_beta   90.00
_cell.angle_gamma   90.00
#
_symmetry.space_group_name_H-M   'P 1'
#
loop_
_entity.id
_entity.type
_entity.pdbx_description
1 polymer ?
#
loop_
_entity_poly.entity_id
_entity_poly.type
_entity_poly.pdbx_seq_one_letter_code
_entity_poly.pdbx_strand_id
1 'polypeptide(L)'
;MATQASTAKTVPADKERGGTGWRRSEAIMAWVFSAPALLLLTVFLLIPFIMAFVLAFTDQRLIPNPNLPTRIVYFRNFGRLLEDEAFHRALLNNFLFAAVVVPLQTSFALLL
;
A
#
# COMPACT_ATOMS: atom_id res chain seq x y z
N MET A 1 -69.87 6.67 24.22
CA MET A 1 -69.49 7.99 23.70
C MET A 1 -67.99 8.02 23.52
N ALA A 2 -67.54 8.26 22.30
CA ALA A 2 -66.16 8.15 21.83
C ALA A 2 -65.46 9.52 21.85
N THR A 3 -64.21 9.56 22.34
CA THR A 3 -63.22 10.63 22.11
C THR A 3 -61.84 9.97 22.32
N GLN A 4 -61.16 9.42 21.30
CA GLN A 4 -60.24 10.11 20.36
C GLN A 4 -59.29 11.10 21.09
N ALA A 5 -57.97 11.12 20.92
CA ALA A 5 -57.11 10.51 19.94
C ALA A 5 -55.67 10.45 20.49
N SER A 6 -54.96 9.44 19.98
CA SER A 6 -53.51 9.30 19.89
C SER A 6 -52.81 10.63 19.54
N THR A 7 -52.05 11.18 20.48
CA THR A 7 -51.03 12.20 20.17
C THR A 7 -49.75 11.47 19.79
N ALA A 8 -49.74 10.89 18.59
CA ALA A 8 -48.52 10.45 17.94
C ALA A 8 -47.62 11.68 17.76
N LYS A 9 -46.62 11.80 18.63
CA LYS A 9 -45.50 12.74 18.47
C LYS A 9 -44.73 12.27 17.24
N THR A 10 -45.10 12.80 16.07
CA THR A 10 -44.37 12.60 14.83
C THR A 10 -42.95 13.12 15.04
N VAL A 11 -42.00 12.20 15.18
CA VAL A 11 -40.58 12.50 14.93
C VAL A 11 -40.55 13.12 13.53
N PRO A 12 -40.04 14.36 13.35
CA PRO A 12 -39.91 14.88 12.02
C PRO A 12 -38.96 13.93 11.28
N ALA A 13 -39.48 13.25 10.26
CA ALA A 13 -38.66 12.54 9.31
C ALA A 13 -37.63 13.54 8.80
N ASP A 14 -36.37 13.36 9.20
CA ASP A 14 -35.25 14.09 8.63
C ASP A 14 -35.30 13.81 7.13
N LYS A 15 -35.73 14.86 6.45
CA LYS A 15 -36.15 14.86 5.08
C LYS A 15 -34.87 14.61 4.31
N GLU A 16 -34.73 13.41 3.77
CA GLU A 16 -33.69 13.04 2.81
C GLU A 16 -33.59 14.14 1.75
N ARG A 17 -32.71 15.12 1.99
CA ARG A 17 -32.40 16.18 1.04
C ARG A 17 -31.43 15.57 0.06
N GLY A 18 -31.99 14.74 -0.81
CA GLY A 18 -31.41 14.28 -2.05
C GLY A 18 -31.06 15.48 -2.93
N GLY A 19 -29.85 15.99 -2.77
CA GLY A 19 -29.17 16.73 -3.81
C GLY A 19 -28.08 15.83 -4.36
N THR A 20 -28.20 15.40 -5.62
CA THR A 20 -27.09 14.74 -6.35
C THR A 20 -25.78 15.54 -6.28
N GLY A 21 -25.87 16.85 -6.03
CA GLY A 21 -24.73 17.74 -5.74
C GLY A 21 -24.06 17.53 -4.37
N TRP A 22 -24.77 17.14 -3.30
CA TRP A 22 -24.20 16.95 -1.96
C TRP A 22 -23.29 15.73 -1.89
N ARG A 23 -23.73 14.61 -2.47
CA ARG A 23 -22.90 13.39 -2.59
C ARG A 23 -21.65 13.61 -3.46
N ARG A 24 -21.74 14.49 -4.46
CA ARG A 24 -20.58 14.89 -5.28
C ARG A 24 -19.60 15.76 -4.49
N SER A 25 -20.11 16.73 -3.72
CA SER A 25 -19.27 17.57 -2.85
C SER A 25 -18.54 16.74 -1.79
N GLU A 26 -19.22 15.79 -1.14
CA GLU A 26 -18.59 14.86 -0.19
C GLU A 26 -17.49 14.02 -0.84
N ALA A 27 -17.75 13.47 -2.03
CA ALA A 27 -16.75 12.70 -2.77
C ALA A 27 -15.52 13.55 -3.13
N ILE A 28 -15.71 14.80 -3.58
CA ILE A 28 -14.61 15.71 -3.89
C ILE A 28 -13.80 16.02 -2.64
N MET A 29 -14.46 16.28 -1.50
CA MET A 29 -13.76 16.56 -0.24
C MET A 29 -12.96 15.35 0.25
N ALA A 30 -13.49 14.13 0.09
CA ALA A 30 -12.76 12.91 0.39
C ALA A 30 -11.50 12.74 -0.47
N TRP A 31 -11.58 13.04 -1.78
CA TRP A 31 -10.43 13.02 -2.67
C TRP A 31 -9.39 14.09 -2.32
N VAL A 32 -9.81 15.32 -2.02
CA VAL A 32 -8.91 16.41 -1.64
C VAL A 32 -8.19 16.12 -0.33
N PHE A 33 -8.90 15.58 0.66
CA PHE A 33 -8.29 15.21 1.94
C PHE A 33 -7.33 14.01 1.81
N SER A 34 -7.64 13.06 0.93
CA SER A 34 -6.78 11.91 0.65
C SER A 34 -5.61 12.25 -0.30
N ALA A 35 -5.74 13.30 -1.11
CA ALA A 35 -4.76 13.71 -2.11
C ALA A 35 -3.34 13.88 -1.57
N PRO A 36 -3.07 14.55 -0.43
CA PRO A 36 -1.70 14.64 0.10
C PRO A 36 -1.13 13.27 0.46
N ALA A 37 -1.90 12.40 1.11
CA ALA A 37 -1.44 11.05 1.46
C ALA A 37 -1.14 10.22 0.20
N LEU A 38 -2.02 10.27 -0.81
CA LEU A 38 -1.84 9.58 -2.08
C LEU A 38 -0.65 10.12 -2.87
N LEU A 39 -0.42 11.44 -2.84
CA LEU A 39 0.73 12.06 -3.47
C LEU A 39 2.03 11.58 -2.82
N LEU A 40 2.11 11.60 -1.48
CA LEU A 40 3.27 11.09 -0.77
C LEU A 40 3.50 9.60 -1.06
N LEU A 41 2.45 8.78 -1.01
CA LEU A 41 2.55 7.36 -1.35
C LEU A 41 3.04 7.15 -2.79
N THR A 42 2.55 7.95 -3.73
CA THR A 42 2.97 7.86 -5.13
C THR A 42 4.45 8.22 -5.27
N VAL A 43 4.86 9.36 -4.70
CA VAL A 43 6.23 9.88 -4.87
C VAL A 43 7.26 9.03 -4.13
N PHE A 44 6.98 8.60 -2.90
CA PHE A 44 7.95 7.91 -2.05
C PHE A 44 7.90 6.39 -2.14
N LEU A 45 6.80 5.81 -2.58
CA LEU A 45 6.66 4.35 -2.68
C LEU A 45 6.49 3.92 -4.14
N LEU A 46 5.48 4.44 -4.84
CA LEU A 46 5.13 3.93 -6.16
C LEU A 46 6.22 4.24 -7.21
N ILE A 47 6.72 5.48 -7.28
CA ILE A 47 7.79 5.87 -8.21
C ILE A 47 9.05 5.03 -7.99
N PRO A 48 9.67 4.98 -6.79
CA PRO A 48 10.89 4.19 -6.60
C PRO A 48 10.65 2.69 -6.78
N PHE A 49 9.46 2.18 -6.45
CA PHE A 49 9.11 0.79 -6.72
C PHE A 49 9.10 0.48 -8.22
N ILE A 50 8.46 1.32 -9.04
CA ILE A 50 8.44 1.16 -10.51
C ILE A 50 9.87 1.28 -11.06
N MET A 51 10.66 2.24 -10.58
CA MET A 51 12.06 2.38 -10.97
C MET A 51 12.86 1.11 -10.66
N ALA A 52 12.78 0.59 -9.43
CA ALA A 52 13.46 -0.63 -9.03
C ALA A 52 13.01 -1.84 -9.88
N PHE A 53 11.71 -1.93 -10.18
CA PHE A 53 11.16 -2.96 -11.04
C PHE A 53 11.75 -2.91 -12.46
N VAL A 54 11.77 -1.73 -13.10
CA VAL A 54 12.39 -1.55 -14.42
C VAL A 54 13.89 -1.86 -14.37
N LEU A 55 14.59 -1.38 -13.34
CA LEU A 55 16.02 -1.61 -13.15
C LEU A 55 16.36 -3.10 -12.99
N ALA A 56 15.50 -3.89 -12.33
CA ALA A 56 15.71 -5.32 -12.15
C ALA A 56 15.87 -6.07 -13.49
N PHE A 57 15.28 -5.56 -14.57
CA PHE A 57 15.42 -6.11 -15.92
C PHE A 57 16.61 -5.53 -16.71
N THR A 58 17.45 -4.69 -16.10
CA THR A 58 18.62 -4.05 -16.75
C THR A 58 19.95 -4.44 -16.09
N ASP A 59 21.07 -4.34 -16.81
CA ASP A 59 22.43 -4.52 -16.25
C ASP A 59 22.95 -3.20 -15.66
N GLN A 60 22.13 -2.49 -14.88
CA GLN A 60 22.54 -1.22 -14.28
C GLN A 60 23.59 -1.48 -13.19
N ARG A 61 24.77 -0.87 -13.35
CA ARG A 61 25.90 -1.02 -12.43
C ARG A 61 25.91 0.10 -11.41
N LEU A 62 26.31 -0.22 -10.18
CA LEU A 62 26.44 0.76 -9.10
C LEU A 62 27.55 1.80 -9.41
N ILE A 63 28.63 1.37 -10.08
CA ILE A 63 29.67 2.24 -10.62
C ILE A 63 29.47 2.33 -12.13
N PRO A 64 29.08 3.49 -12.67
CA PRO A 64 28.91 3.68 -14.11
C PRO A 64 30.24 3.47 -14.83
N ASN A 65 30.26 2.57 -15.80
CA ASN A 65 31.40 2.44 -16.71
C ASN A 65 31.06 3.17 -18.01
N PRO A 66 31.79 4.25 -18.37
CA PRO A 66 31.49 5.03 -19.58
C PRO A 66 31.60 4.20 -20.88
N ASN A 67 32.29 3.05 -20.85
CA ASN A 67 32.47 2.18 -22.02
C ASN A 67 31.39 1.09 -22.15
N LEU A 68 30.53 0.91 -21.15
CA LEU A 68 29.51 -0.14 -21.14
C LEU A 68 28.12 0.46 -20.86
N PRO A 69 27.30 0.69 -21.91
CA PRO A 69 25.96 1.24 -21.70
C PRO A 69 25.07 0.23 -20.96
N THR A 70 24.17 0.75 -20.11
CA THR A 70 23.12 -0.06 -19.47
C THR A 70 22.24 -0.69 -20.54
N ARG A 71 22.12 -2.01 -20.51
CA ARG A 71 21.28 -2.78 -21.46
C ARG A 71 20.14 -3.45 -20.71
N ILE A 72 19.03 -3.64 -21.41
CA ILE A 72 17.92 -4.48 -20.92
C ILE A 72 18.34 -5.94 -21.08
N VAL A 73 18.33 -6.67 -19.97
CA VAL A 73 18.78 -8.07 -19.85
C VAL A 73 17.67 -9.03 -19.45
N TYR A 74 16.45 -8.50 -19.29
CA TYR A 74 15.24 -9.25 -18.96
C TYR A 74 15.48 -10.13 -17.72
N PHE A 75 15.33 -11.45 -17.86
CA PHE A 75 15.40 -12.40 -16.74
C PHE A 75 16.81 -12.85 -16.36
N ARG A 76 17.85 -12.39 -17.06
CA ARG A 76 19.22 -12.86 -16.82
C ARG A 76 19.72 -12.57 -15.40
N ASN A 77 19.32 -11.44 -14.81
CA ASN A 77 19.66 -11.09 -13.43
C ASN A 77 19.08 -12.09 -12.43
N PHE A 78 17.83 -12.52 -12.65
CA PHE A 78 17.15 -13.48 -11.79
C PHE A 78 17.79 -14.86 -11.87
N GLY A 79 18.17 -15.33 -13.06
CA GLY A 79 18.90 -16.59 -13.22
C GLY A 79 20.22 -16.61 -12.43
N ARG A 80 21.00 -15.52 -12.50
CA ARG A 80 22.24 -15.37 -11.72
C ARG A 80 22.00 -15.42 -10.19
N LEU A 81 20.94 -14.79 -9.71
CA LEU A 81 20.59 -14.80 -8.28
C LEU A 81 20.19 -16.20 -7.80
N LEU A 82 19.49 -16.97 -8.64
CA LEU A 82 19.08 -18.34 -8.32
C LEU A 82 20.23 -19.34 -8.32
N GLU A 83 21.39 -19.00 -8.87
CA GLU A 83 22.60 -19.83 -8.80
C GLU A 83 23.56 -19.35 -7.69
N ASP A 84 23.30 -18.18 -7.09
CA ASP A 84 24.18 -17.57 -6.09
C ASP A 84 23.95 -18.17 -4.69
N GLU A 85 24.94 -18.88 -4.15
CA GLU A 85 24.88 -19.44 -2.80
C GLU A 85 24.69 -18.36 -1.72
N ALA A 86 25.31 -17.19 -1.89
CA ALA A 86 25.19 -16.10 -0.91
C ALA A 86 23.75 -15.57 -0.85
N PHE A 87 23.07 -15.50 -2.00
CA PHE A 87 21.66 -15.14 -2.07
C PHE A 87 20.79 -16.13 -1.29
N HIS A 88 21.00 -17.45 -1.46
CA HIS A 88 20.24 -18.48 -0.74
C HIS A 88 20.49 -18.42 0.76
N ARG A 89 21.74 -18.23 1.18
CA ARG A 89 22.10 -18.05 2.59
C ARG A 89 21.43 -16.82 3.19
N ALA A 90 21.45 -15.68 2.48
CA ALA A 90 20.79 -14.46 2.92
C ALA A 90 19.27 -14.63 3.02
N LEU A 91 18.65 -15.30 2.05
CA LEU A 91 17.22 -15.58 2.05
C LEU A 91 16.81 -16.47 3.23
N LEU A 92 17.53 -17.56 3.48
CA LEU A 92 17.29 -18.44 4.63
C LEU A 92 17.51 -17.72 5.96
N ASN A 93 18.56 -16.90 6.07
CA ASN A 93 18.82 -16.13 7.28
C ASN A 93 17.69 -15.13 7.56
N ASN A 94 17.21 -14.40 6.55
CA ASN A 94 16.10 -13.45 6.70
C ASN A 94 14.79 -14.18 7.06
N PHE A 95 14.52 -15.31 6.40
CA PHE A 95 13.35 -16.13 6.72
C PHE A 95 13.39 -16.66 8.15
N LEU A 96 14.52 -17.22 8.59
CA LEU A 96 14.72 -17.70 9.96
C LEU A 96 14.57 -16.54 10.96
N PHE A 97 15.13 -15.37 10.66
CA PHE A 97 14.97 -14.18 11.49
C PHE A 97 13.49 -13.81 11.64
N ALA A 98 12.75 -13.66 10.54
CA ALA A 98 11.32 -13.33 10.59
C ALA A 98 10.51 -14.41 11.33
N ALA A 99 10.78 -15.69 11.07
CA ALA A 99 10.09 -16.82 11.68
C ALA A 99 10.32 -16.93 13.20
N VAL A 100 11.46 -16.45 13.71
CA VAL A 100 11.75 -16.44 15.15
C VAL A 100 11.31 -15.14 15.81
N VAL A 101 11.62 -14.00 15.20
CA VAL A 101 11.38 -12.68 15.80
C VAL A 101 9.89 -12.35 15.85
N VAL A 102 9.12 -12.65 14.80
CA VAL A 102 7.69 -12.31 14.78
C VAL A 102 6.93 -13.03 15.91
N PRO A 103 7.02 -14.37 16.07
CA PRO A 103 6.32 -15.04 17.17
C PRO A 103 6.82 -14.62 18.55
N LEU A 104 8.13 -14.39 18.70
CA LEU A 104 8.72 -13.94 19.96
C LEU A 104 8.22 -12.54 20.34
N GLN A 105 8.19 -11.60 19.38
CA GLN A 105 7.65 -10.27 19.58
C GLN A 105 6.14 -10.31 19.90
N THR A 106 5.36 -11.13 19.19
CA THR A 106 3.93 -11.31 19.48
C THR A 106 3.71 -11.92 20.86
N SER A 107 4.52 -12.92 21.26
CA SER A 107 4.44 -13.55 22.58
C SER A 107 4.75 -12.54 23.69
N PHE A 108 5.79 -11.73 23.53
CA PHE A 108 6.10 -10.66 24.48
C PHE A 108 5.01 -9.59 24.54
N ALA A 109 4.44 -9.19 23.40
CA ALA A 109 3.33 -8.23 23.36
C ALA A 109 2.04 -8.74 24.04
N LEU A 110 1.89 -10.06 24.20
CA LEU A 110 0.77 -10.67 24.91
C LEU A 110 1.07 -10.93 26.40
N LEU A 111 2.35 -11.14 26.75
CA LEU A 111 2.78 -11.42 28.12
C LEU A 111 2.97 -10.14 28.95
N LEU A 112 3.31 -9.02 28.32
CA LEU A 112 3.47 -7.70 28.94
C LEU A 112 2.18 -6.88 28.85
#